data_AF-A0A4Y9Y2L5-F1
#
_entry.id   AF-A0A4Y9Y2L5-F1
#
_cell.length_a   1.000
_cell.length_b   1.000
_cell.length_c   1.000
_cell.angle_alpha   90.00
_cell.angle_beta   90.00
_cell.angle_gamma   90.00
#
_symmetry.space_group_name_H-M   'P 1'
#
loop_
_entity.id
_entity.type
_entity.pdbx_description
1 polymer ?
#
loop_
_entity_poly.entity_id
_entity_poly.type
_entity_poly.pdbx_seq_one_letter_code
_entity_poly.pdbx_strand_id
1 'polypeptide(L)'
;MVSSTSMGEPVPIETSHEDMIHDAQLDYYGKRLATCSSDRTVRVFDVVDGETNKAAGQVLKGHTGPVWQVTWAHPKFGHVLASCSYDGKVIIWKEQPAAGPAPAGWAKIKEHTLHKASVNSVSWAPHELGAILACASSDGTISVLTFKSASLAVCSLRADDELCRGARCR
;
A
#
# COMPACT_ATOMS: atom_id res chain seq x y z
N MET A 1 6.31 -32.14 -25.61
CA MET A 1 6.41 -32.49 -24.19
C MET A 1 5.97 -31.27 -23.39
N VAL A 2 4.83 -31.33 -22.71
CA VAL A 2 4.42 -30.27 -21.78
C VAL A 2 5.18 -30.51 -20.48
N SER A 3 6.06 -29.58 -20.12
CA SER A 3 6.78 -29.62 -18.85
C SER A 3 5.75 -29.44 -17.73
N SER A 4 5.44 -30.51 -17.00
CA SER A 4 4.57 -30.43 -15.83
C SER A 4 5.26 -29.54 -14.80
N THR A 5 4.74 -28.34 -14.60
CA THR A 5 5.20 -27.47 -13.51
C THR A 5 4.63 -28.07 -12.22
N SER A 6 5.46 -28.77 -11.45
CA SER A 6 5.08 -29.17 -10.10
C SER A 6 5.02 -27.91 -9.25
N MET A 7 3.82 -27.51 -8.81
CA MET A 7 3.71 -26.47 -7.78
C MET A 7 4.35 -26.99 -6.50
N GLY A 8 5.25 -26.21 -5.90
CA GLY A 8 5.79 -26.49 -4.57
C GLY A 8 4.68 -26.51 -3.52
N GLU A 9 4.94 -27.16 -2.39
CA GLU A 9 3.99 -27.15 -1.27
C GLU A 9 3.80 -25.73 -0.73
N PRO A 10 2.56 -25.35 -0.33
CA PRO A 10 2.30 -24.03 0.23
C PRO A 10 3.04 -23.88 1.57
N VAL A 11 3.88 -22.86 1.67
CA VAL A 11 4.61 -22.54 2.91
C VAL A 11 3.81 -21.51 3.71
N PRO A 12 3.39 -21.83 4.97
CA PRO A 12 2.72 -20.86 5.82
C PRO A 12 3.71 -19.79 6.28
N ILE A 13 3.24 -18.54 6.33
CA ILE A 13 4.03 -17.39 6.76
C ILE A 13 3.52 -16.94 8.13
N GLU A 14 4.38 -16.98 9.13
CA GLU A 14 4.08 -16.44 10.44
C GLU A 14 4.28 -14.92 10.42
N THR A 15 3.17 -14.18 10.29
CA THR A 15 3.22 -12.72 10.17
C THR A 15 3.39 -12.01 11.51
N SER A 16 3.20 -12.73 12.63
CA SER A 16 3.16 -12.19 14.00
C SER A 16 2.16 -11.04 14.20
N HIS A 17 1.16 -10.91 13.32
CA HIS A 17 0.03 -10.00 13.56
C HIS A 17 -0.76 -10.47 14.79
N GLU A 18 -1.27 -9.50 15.56
CA GLU A 18 -1.98 -9.77 16.82
C GLU A 18 -3.50 -9.90 16.63
N ASP A 19 -3.98 -9.69 15.40
CA ASP A 19 -5.40 -9.72 15.03
C ASP A 19 -5.56 -10.04 13.52
N MET A 20 -6.81 -10.14 13.05
CA MET A 20 -7.18 -10.50 11.68
C MET A 20 -6.39 -9.73 10.62
N ILE A 21 -5.87 -10.48 9.65
CA ILE A 21 -5.17 -9.95 8.48
C ILE A 21 -6.22 -9.70 7.39
N HIS A 22 -6.28 -8.49 6.86
CA HIS A 22 -7.29 -8.09 5.87
C HIS A 22 -6.78 -8.16 4.44
N ASP A 23 -5.50 -7.91 4.23
CA ASP A 23 -4.89 -7.91 2.90
C ASP A 23 -3.41 -8.32 2.97
N ALA A 24 -2.93 -8.87 1.86
CA ALA A 24 -1.56 -9.29 1.64
C ALA A 24 -1.19 -9.13 0.16
N GLN A 25 -0.12 -8.38 -0.13
CA GLN A 25 0.32 -8.07 -1.49
C GLN A 25 1.82 -8.28 -1.65
N LEU A 26 2.21 -9.01 -2.70
CA LEU A 26 3.59 -9.03 -3.16
C LEU A 26 3.94 -7.75 -3.91
N ASP A 27 5.19 -7.32 -3.82
CA ASP A 27 5.70 -6.24 -4.66
C ASP A 27 5.84 -6.68 -6.12
N TYR A 28 6.14 -5.72 -7.01
CA TYR A 28 6.22 -5.96 -8.44
C TYR A 28 7.19 -7.11 -8.83
N TYR A 29 8.25 -7.33 -8.05
CA TYR A 29 9.25 -8.36 -8.31
C TYR A 29 9.06 -9.63 -7.49
N GLY A 30 8.04 -9.71 -6.63
CA GLY A 30 7.84 -10.83 -5.71
C GLY A 30 8.93 -10.98 -4.64
N LYS A 31 9.71 -9.92 -4.39
CA LYS A 31 10.80 -9.89 -3.41
C LYS A 31 10.34 -9.42 -2.04
N ARG A 32 9.16 -8.81 -1.95
CA ARG A 32 8.59 -8.33 -0.70
C ARG A 32 7.13 -8.66 -0.58
N LEU A 33 6.72 -9.01 0.62
CA LEU A 33 5.33 -9.21 1.01
C LEU A 33 4.94 -8.10 1.99
N ALA A 34 3.86 -7.37 1.69
CA ALA A 34 3.22 -6.48 2.65
C ALA A 34 1.92 -7.13 3.14
N THR A 35 1.66 -7.07 4.44
CA THR A 35 0.40 -7.50 5.07
C THR A 35 -0.17 -6.40 5.95
N CYS A 36 -1.48 -6.36 6.15
CA CYS A 36 -2.12 -5.41 7.04
C CYS A 36 -3.23 -6.03 7.88
N SER A 37 -3.45 -5.49 9.09
CA SER A 37 -4.27 -6.15 10.10
C SER A 37 -5.15 -5.19 10.91
N SER A 38 -6.17 -5.77 11.56
CA SER A 38 -6.93 -5.15 12.65
C SER A 38 -6.06 -4.66 13.81
N ASP A 39 -4.85 -5.20 13.98
CA ASP A 39 -3.89 -4.76 15.00
C ASP A 39 -3.31 -3.35 14.76
N ARG A 40 -3.75 -2.69 13.68
CA ARG A 40 -3.43 -1.33 13.25
C ARG A 40 -2.03 -1.19 12.66
N THR A 41 -1.39 -2.31 12.33
CA THR A 41 -0.05 -2.34 11.75
C THR A 41 -0.07 -2.84 10.31
N VAL A 42 0.93 -2.39 9.57
CA VAL A 42 1.35 -3.00 8.32
C VAL A 42 2.69 -3.67 8.57
N ARG A 43 2.91 -4.87 8.04
CA ARG A 43 4.21 -5.55 8.13
C ARG A 43 4.75 -5.81 6.74
N VAL A 44 6.06 -5.61 6.58
CA VAL A 44 6.77 -5.87 5.32
C VAL A 44 7.85 -6.92 5.55
N PHE A 45 7.82 -7.98 4.75
CA PHE A 45 8.74 -9.11 4.80
C PHE A 45 9.54 -9.17 3.52
N ASP A 46 10.83 -9.51 3.63
CA ASP A 46 11.63 -9.90 2.47
C ASP A 46 11.35 -11.36 2.12
N VAL A 47 11.17 -11.61 0.83
CA VAL A 47 10.95 -12.93 0.23
C VAL A 47 12.21 -13.30 -0.53
N VAL A 48 12.91 -14.35 -0.09
CA VAL A 48 14.15 -14.87 -0.70
C VAL A 48 13.86 -16.27 -1.21
N ASP A 49 14.03 -16.52 -2.50
CA ASP A 49 13.85 -17.84 -3.13
C ASP A 49 12.47 -18.49 -2.87
N GLY A 50 11.43 -17.68 -2.72
CA GLY A 50 10.07 -18.15 -2.40
C GLY A 50 9.84 -18.44 -0.91
N GLU A 51 10.87 -18.31 -0.08
CA GLU A 51 10.76 -18.35 1.38
C GLU A 51 10.74 -16.92 1.94
N THR A 52 9.71 -16.56 2.70
CA THR A 52 9.78 -15.37 3.54
C THR A 52 10.80 -15.58 4.63
N ASN A 53 11.72 -14.62 4.78
CA ASN A 53 12.69 -14.65 5.87
C ASN A 53 11.92 -14.67 7.21
N LYS A 54 12.15 -15.69 8.06
CA LYS A 54 11.44 -15.94 9.33
C LYS A 54 11.64 -14.86 10.40
N ALA A 55 12.37 -13.79 10.09
CA ALA A 55 12.42 -12.59 10.93
C ALA A 55 11.05 -11.90 10.89
N ALA A 56 10.65 -11.30 12.02
CA ALA A 56 9.28 -10.79 12.29
C ALA A 56 8.73 -9.68 11.36
N GLY A 57 9.34 -9.43 10.21
CA GLY A 57 9.01 -8.35 9.28
C GLY A 57 9.31 -6.98 9.88
N GLN A 58 9.45 -5.96 9.03
CA GLN A 58 9.48 -4.58 9.49
C GLN A 58 8.05 -4.13 9.81
N VAL A 59 7.82 -3.66 11.04
CA VAL A 59 6.49 -3.22 11.50
C VAL A 59 6.31 -1.72 11.25
N LEU A 60 5.31 -1.37 10.44
CA LEU A 60 4.95 0.00 10.13
C LEU A 60 3.79 0.43 11.04
N LYS A 61 4.08 1.38 11.93
CA LYS A 61 3.12 1.93 12.89
C LYS A 61 2.75 3.36 12.52
N GLY A 62 1.46 3.66 12.51
CA GLY A 62 0.97 5.01 12.21
C GLY A 62 -0.55 5.11 12.15
N HIS A 63 -1.23 4.03 11.78
CA HIS A 63 -2.68 3.95 11.85
C HIS A 63 -3.16 3.83 13.30
N THR A 64 -4.33 4.38 13.57
CA THR A 64 -5.00 4.32 14.87
C THR A 64 -6.22 3.39 14.87
N GLY A 65 -6.55 2.79 13.71
CA GLY A 65 -7.62 1.81 13.54
C GLY A 65 -7.21 0.67 12.61
N PRO A 66 -8.07 -0.36 12.44
CA PRO A 66 -7.83 -1.49 11.54
C PRO A 66 -7.37 -1.05 10.15
N VAL A 67 -6.36 -1.72 9.61
CA VAL A 67 -5.84 -1.42 8.26
C VAL A 67 -6.47 -2.41 7.29
N TRP A 68 -7.17 -1.88 6.29
CA TRP A 68 -8.01 -2.69 5.40
C TRP A 68 -7.29 -3.16 4.15
N GLN A 69 -6.41 -2.31 3.59
CA GLN A 69 -5.74 -2.62 2.34
C GLN A 69 -4.33 -2.04 2.31
N VAL A 70 -3.44 -2.75 1.61
CA VAL A 70 -2.10 -2.27 1.24
C VAL A 70 -1.92 -2.37 -0.27
N THR A 71 -1.16 -1.45 -0.87
CA THR A 71 -0.90 -1.49 -2.31
C THR A 71 0.47 -0.91 -2.66
N TRP A 72 1.21 -1.63 -3.48
CA TRP A 72 2.56 -1.26 -3.93
C TRP A 72 2.49 -0.27 -5.09
N ALA A 73 3.27 0.80 -5.00
CA ALA A 73 3.51 1.63 -6.17
C ALA A 73 4.43 0.91 -7.15
N HIS A 74 4.38 1.31 -8.42
CA HIS A 74 5.32 0.80 -9.42
C HIS A 74 6.77 1.14 -9.05
N PRO A 75 7.75 0.22 -9.25
CA PRO A 75 9.14 0.40 -8.84
C PRO A 75 9.85 1.62 -9.44
N LYS A 76 9.31 2.18 -10.54
CA LYS A 76 9.74 3.48 -11.11
C LYS A 76 9.68 4.63 -10.10
N PHE A 77 8.86 4.53 -9.06
CA PHE A 77 8.73 5.53 -8.00
C PHE A 77 9.52 5.17 -6.73
N GLY A 78 10.29 4.08 -6.78
CA GLY A 78 10.98 3.47 -5.64
C GLY A 78 10.11 2.47 -4.89
N HIS A 79 10.63 1.95 -3.77
CA HIS A 79 9.89 1.06 -2.88
C HIS A 79 8.89 1.88 -2.04
N VAL A 80 7.70 2.07 -2.59
CA VAL A 80 6.62 2.85 -1.99
C VAL A 80 5.40 1.96 -1.79
N LEU A 81 4.81 2.05 -0.61
CA LEU A 81 3.61 1.31 -0.22
C LEU A 81 2.55 2.31 0.27
N ALA A 82 1.30 2.13 -0.12
CA ALA A 82 0.18 2.84 0.45
C ALA A 82 -0.64 1.89 1.34
N SER A 83 -1.19 2.41 2.42
CA SER A 83 -2.14 1.70 3.28
C SER A 83 -3.35 2.57 3.60
N CYS A 84 -4.52 1.95 3.75
CA CYS A 84 -5.74 2.64 4.14
C CYS A 84 -6.44 1.94 5.31
N SER A 85 -7.17 2.72 6.11
CA SER A 85 -7.65 2.25 7.41
C SER A 85 -9.03 2.80 7.78
N TYR A 86 -9.65 2.12 8.73
CA TYR A 86 -10.84 2.56 9.46
C TYR A 86 -10.71 3.96 10.06
N ASP A 87 -9.49 4.38 10.41
CA ASP A 87 -9.22 5.71 10.98
C ASP A 87 -9.39 6.89 10.00
N GLY A 88 -9.82 6.62 8.77
CA GLY A 88 -10.02 7.64 7.73
C GLY A 88 -8.72 8.11 7.08
N LYS A 89 -7.59 7.45 7.37
CA LYS A 89 -6.28 7.85 6.86
C LYS A 89 -5.83 6.98 5.71
N VAL A 90 -5.07 7.61 4.82
CA VAL A 90 -4.19 6.92 3.86
C VAL A 90 -2.75 7.30 4.18
N ILE A 91 -1.92 6.30 4.44
CA ILE A 91 -0.51 6.51 4.78
C ILE A 91 0.37 5.99 3.65
N ILE A 92 1.37 6.79 3.30
CA ILE A 92 2.38 6.43 2.30
C ILE A 92 3.69 6.16 3.00
N TRP A 93 4.18 4.96 2.79
CA TRP A 93 5.43 4.43 3.33
C TRP A 93 6.46 4.37 2.22
N LYS A 94 7.71 4.67 2.55
CA LYS A 94 8.83 4.52 1.63
C LYS A 94 10.02 3.95 2.35
N GLU A 95 10.64 2.94 1.74
CA GLU A 95 11.91 2.45 2.21
C GLU A 95 12.99 3.53 2.06
N GLN A 96 13.71 3.75 3.15
CA GLN A 96 14.90 4.59 3.18
C GLN A 96 16.13 3.70 3.04
N PRO A 97 17.12 4.12 2.24
CA PRO A 97 18.38 3.40 2.17
C PRO A 97 19.04 3.38 3.55
N ALA A 98 19.89 2.38 3.78
CA ALA A 98 20.72 2.33 4.97
C ALA A 98 21.55 3.62 5.07
N ALA A 99 21.45 4.29 6.22
CA ALA A 99 22.18 5.53 6.49
C ALA A 99 23.21 5.26 7.60
N GLY A 100 24.45 4.99 7.19
CA GLY A 100 25.53 4.67 8.12
C GLY A 100 25.33 3.30 8.79
N PRO A 101 25.38 3.20 10.14
CA PRO A 101 25.25 1.93 10.85
C PRO A 101 23.80 1.43 10.96
N ALA A 102 22.80 2.25 10.60
CA ALA A 102 21.39 1.85 10.66
C ALA A 102 21.00 1.06 9.39
N PRO A 103 20.32 -0.10 9.54
CA PRO A 103 19.86 -0.87 8.39
C PRO A 103 18.81 -0.09 7.58
N ALA A 104 18.61 -0.50 6.33
CA ALA A 104 17.52 0.01 5.50
C ALA A 104 16.18 -0.20 6.21
N GLY A 105 15.32 0.82 6.18
CA GLY A 105 14.12 0.85 7.02
C GLY A 105 12.97 1.60 6.36
N TRP A 106 11.76 1.26 6.75
CA TRP A 106 10.57 1.94 6.26
C TRP A 106 10.21 3.17 7.08
N ALA A 107 9.87 4.26 6.38
CA ALA A 107 9.41 5.49 7.01
C ALA A 107 8.06 5.93 6.43
N LYS A 108 7.22 6.52 7.29
CA LYS A 108 6.03 7.26 6.87
C LYS A 108 6.48 8.57 6.20
N ILE A 109 6.28 8.69 4.90
CA ILE A 109 6.63 9.90 4.14
C ILE A 109 5.46 10.85 3.94
N LYS A 110 4.22 10.34 4.06
CA LYS A 110 3.02 11.14 3.94
C LYS A 110 1.86 10.50 4.69
N GLU A 111 0.99 11.34 5.23
CA GLU A 111 -0.28 10.96 5.82
C GLU A 111 -1.37 11.87 5.22
N HIS A 112 -2.47 11.25 4.79
CA HIS A 112 -3.62 11.94 4.23
C HIS A 112 -4.82 11.69 5.13
N THR A 113 -5.41 12.77 5.63
CA THR A 113 -6.52 12.76 6.61
C THR A 113 -7.76 13.47 6.06
N LEU A 114 -7.98 13.38 4.74
CA LEU A 114 -9.08 14.09 4.08
C LEU A 114 -10.44 13.47 4.42
N HIS A 115 -10.48 12.15 4.54
CA HIS A 115 -11.72 11.40 4.73
C HIS A 115 -12.20 11.47 6.17
N LYS A 116 -13.53 11.54 6.34
CA LYS A 116 -14.17 11.63 7.66
C LYS A 116 -14.63 10.28 8.20
N ALA A 117 -14.56 9.24 7.37
CA ALA A 117 -14.88 7.87 7.72
C ALA A 117 -13.85 6.91 7.11
N SER A 118 -13.99 5.63 7.45
CA SER A 118 -13.13 4.53 6.98
C SER A 118 -12.76 4.65 5.51
N VAL A 119 -11.47 4.53 5.19
CA VAL A 119 -11.00 4.40 3.81
C VAL A 119 -10.85 2.91 3.53
N ASN A 120 -11.75 2.36 2.73
CA ASN A 120 -11.87 0.92 2.54
C ASN A 120 -11.00 0.38 1.41
N SER A 121 -10.59 1.23 0.47
CA SER A 121 -9.77 0.79 -0.65
C SER A 121 -8.84 1.89 -1.17
N VAL A 122 -7.66 1.45 -1.63
CA VAL A 122 -6.66 2.27 -2.32
C VAL A 122 -6.12 1.55 -3.55
N SER A 123 -5.86 2.29 -4.63
CA SER A 123 -5.34 1.72 -5.87
C SER A 123 -4.41 2.69 -6.61
N TRP A 124 -3.18 2.26 -6.86
CA TRP A 124 -2.24 3.01 -7.70
C TRP A 124 -2.67 2.95 -9.17
N ALA A 125 -2.62 4.09 -9.84
CA ALA A 125 -2.83 4.18 -11.28
C ALA A 125 -1.67 3.54 -12.07
N PRO A 126 -1.88 3.22 -13.35
CA PRO A 126 -0.80 2.84 -14.26
C PRO A 126 0.34 3.86 -14.24
N HIS A 127 1.56 3.36 -14.11
CA HIS A 127 2.75 4.15 -13.83
C HIS A 127 3.16 5.12 -14.96
N GLU A 128 2.64 4.91 -16.17
CA GLU A 128 2.79 5.79 -17.32
C GLU A 128 2.11 7.15 -17.10
N LEU A 129 1.05 7.19 -16.29
CA LEU A 129 0.32 8.41 -15.93
C LEU A 129 0.98 9.18 -14.77
N GLY A 130 2.01 8.59 -14.16
CA GLY A 130 2.68 9.10 -12.97
C GLY A 130 2.24 8.38 -11.70
N ALA A 131 2.79 8.82 -10.57
CA ALA A 131 2.41 8.29 -9.27
C ALA A 131 1.09 8.93 -8.86
N ILE A 132 -0.01 8.21 -9.10
CA ILE A 132 -1.37 8.64 -8.76
C ILE A 132 -2.03 7.52 -7.95
N LEU A 133 -2.68 7.87 -6.85
CA LEU A 133 -3.35 6.93 -5.95
C LEU A 133 -4.80 7.33 -5.77
N ALA A 134 -5.73 6.45 -6.12
CA ALA A 134 -7.15 6.61 -5.81
C ALA A 134 -7.45 6.03 -4.43
N CYS A 135 -8.30 6.69 -3.66
CA CYS A 135 -8.70 6.29 -2.31
C CYS A 135 -10.23 6.38 -2.20
N ALA A 136 -10.89 5.30 -1.77
CA ALA A 136 -12.35 5.26 -1.63
C ALA A 136 -12.75 5.15 -0.16
N SER A 137 -13.65 6.03 0.30
CA SER A 137 -14.09 6.08 1.70
C SER A 137 -15.58 5.82 1.85
N SER A 138 -15.93 5.24 3.00
CA SER A 138 -17.30 5.13 3.50
C SER A 138 -17.98 6.49 3.75
N ASP A 139 -17.25 7.61 3.70
CA ASP A 139 -17.85 8.96 3.79
C ASP A 139 -18.59 9.38 2.50
N GLY A 140 -18.64 8.50 1.50
CA GLY A 140 -19.28 8.73 0.21
C GLY A 140 -18.37 9.43 -0.81
N THR A 141 -17.12 9.72 -0.46
CA THR A 141 -16.18 10.43 -1.32
C THR A 141 -15.00 9.56 -1.76
N ILE A 142 -14.43 9.93 -2.89
CA ILE A 142 -13.18 9.39 -3.42
C ILE A 142 -12.15 10.53 -3.39
N SER A 143 -10.87 10.21 -3.16
CA SER A 143 -9.79 11.18 -3.35
C SER A 143 -8.74 10.63 -4.31
N VAL A 144 -8.07 11.53 -5.03
CA VAL A 144 -7.00 11.18 -5.98
C VAL A 144 -5.74 11.94 -5.60
N LEU A 145 -4.75 11.21 -5.12
CA LEU A 145 -3.48 11.77 -4.67
C LEU A 145 -2.49 11.72 -5.84
N THR A 146 -1.91 12.86 -6.21
CA THR A 146 -0.86 12.92 -7.25
C THR A 146 0.48 13.24 -6.62
N PHE A 147 1.48 12.43 -6.91
CA PHE A 147 2.83 12.59 -6.39
C PHE A 147 3.72 13.20 -7.48
N LYS A 148 4.00 14.50 -7.38
CA LYS A 148 4.99 15.15 -8.25
C LYS A 148 6.37 15.04 -7.60
N SER A 149 7.38 14.74 -8.41
CA SER A 149 8.78 14.78 -7.96
C SER A 149 9.05 16.18 -7.37
N ALA A 150 9.47 16.19 -6.10
CA ALA A 150 9.73 17.34 -5.21
C ALA A 150 8.56 18.02 -4.46
N SER A 151 7.27 17.75 -4.72
CA SER A 151 6.18 18.13 -3.77
C SER A 151 4.85 17.45 -4.12
N LEU A 152 4.21 16.87 -3.10
CA LEU A 152 2.96 16.12 -3.24
C LEU A 152 1.76 17.07 -3.18
N ALA A 153 1.22 17.44 -4.34
CA ALA A 153 -0.01 18.21 -4.45
C ALA A 153 -1.23 17.27 -4.53
N VAL A 154 -2.23 17.51 -3.68
CA VAL A 154 -3.45 16.68 -3.58
C VAL A 154 -4.58 17.33 -4.38
N CYS A 155 -5.29 16.55 -5.20
CA CYS A 155 -6.54 16.97 -5.83
C CYS A 155 -7.67 16.04 -5.37
N SER A 156 -8.57 16.53 -4.52
CA SER A 156 -9.79 15.79 -4.19
C SER A 156 -10.85 16.04 -5.26
N LEU A 157 -11.43 14.99 -5.82
CA LEU A 157 -12.62 15.07 -6.68
C LEU A 157 -13.78 14.49 -5.88
N ARG A 158 -14.81 15.29 -5.59
CA ARG A 158 -16.03 14.73 -4.96
C ARG A 158 -16.85 14.03 -6.03
N ALA A 159 -17.46 12.89 -5.68
CA ALA A 159 -18.39 12.19 -6.57
C ALA A 159 -19.61 13.07 -6.94
N ASP A 160 -19.89 14.11 -6.15
CA ASP A 160 -20.96 15.08 -6.37
C ASP A 160 -20.56 16.29 -7.24
N ASP A 161 -19.30 16.39 -7.69
CA ASP A 161 -18.89 17.46 -8.59
C ASP A 161 -19.46 17.20 -10.00
N GLU A 162 -20.32 18.11 -10.49
CA GLU A 162 -21.03 18.06 -11.78
C GLU A 162 -20.12 17.92 -13.03
N LEU A 163 -18.79 17.90 -12.88
CA LEU A 163 -17.84 17.72 -13.99
C LEU A 163 -17.85 16.30 -14.61
N CYS A 164 -18.40 15.28 -13.94
CA CYS A 164 -18.45 13.91 -14.46
C CYS A 164 -19.44 13.68 -15.62
N ARG A 165 -20.27 14.68 -16.02
CA ARG A 165 -21.19 14.52 -17.16
C ARG A 165 -20.56 14.75 -18.55
N GLY A 166 -19.31 15.22 -18.61
CA GLY A 166 -18.70 15.69 -19.88
C GLY A 166 -17.60 14.81 -20.48
N ALA A 167 -17.00 13.88 -19.74
CA ALA A 167 -15.85 13.12 -20.22
C ALA A 167 -16.30 11.93 -21.08
N ARG A 168 -16.55 12.18 -22.38
CA ARG A 168 -16.55 11.09 -23.38
C ARG A 168 -15.15 10.49 -23.41
N CYS A 169 -15.05 9.19 -23.15
CA CYS A 169 -13.88 8.39 -23.51
C CYS A 169 -13.55 8.64 -25.00
N ARG A 170 -12.34 9.09 -25.27
CA ARG A 170 -11.69 8.95 -26.58
C ARG A 170 -10.58 7.93 -26.43
#